data_AF-A0A1F0Q901-F1
#
_entry.id   AF-A0A1F0Q901-F1
#
_cell.length_a   1.000
_cell.length_b   1.000
_cell.length_c   1.000
_cell.angle_alpha   90.00
_cell.angle_beta   90.00
_cell.angle_gamma   90.00
#
_symmetry.space_group_name_H-M   'P 1'
#
loop_
_entity.id
_entity.type
_entity.pdbx_description
1 polymer ?
#
loop_
_entity_poly.entity_id
_entity_poly.type
_entity_poly.pdbx_seq_one_letter_code
_entity_poly.pdbx_strand_id
1 'polypeptide(L)'
;MNIFEKLAQRRAAAKLSATHRSTASHGGPAGAPLDDAIAGYGTPAGIGSAGGAKDLKRTARTHTGPVPTDFVDPVRMSEEQRRTVAMSAAVLLHYPNADYLERLAVVEESTAGLPEEVRTCFSEFAAWATEAGLRAIEEHYVETFDQRRRCSLYLSYYAVGDTRQRGMAILAFRQQLESMGLFPNDDELADHLCVVLEAVAMAEGAHHAHAIEMLASHRQGLEVLRAALLGLGSPFASLITAVCASLPAVDPDTAQKYVDLIRTGPPAEMVGIADLPFPTTQPDYI
;
A
#
# COMPACT_ATOMS: atom_id res chain seq x y z
N MET A 1 -13.58 21.91 0.75
CA MET A 1 -12.49 21.36 1.57
C MET A 1 -12.21 19.96 1.07
N ASN A 2 -11.00 19.71 0.59
CA ASN A 2 -10.63 18.39 0.08
C ASN A 2 -10.40 17.40 1.24
N ILE A 3 -10.26 16.11 0.94
CA ILE A 3 -10.06 15.06 1.97
C ILE A 3 -8.83 15.35 2.86
N PHE A 4 -7.77 15.90 2.28
CA PHE A 4 -6.52 16.24 2.98
C PHE A 4 -6.74 17.30 4.06
N GLU A 5 -7.43 18.39 3.71
CA GLU A 5 -7.77 19.48 4.61
C GLU A 5 -8.72 19.01 5.74
N LYS A 6 -9.71 18.17 5.41
CA LYS A 6 -10.63 17.58 6.39
C LYS A 6 -9.91 16.74 7.44
N LEU A 7 -9.00 15.87 7.00
CA LEU A 7 -8.20 15.03 7.89
C LEU A 7 -7.25 15.88 8.75
N ALA A 8 -6.60 16.89 8.16
CA ALA A 8 -5.73 17.80 8.89
C ALA A 8 -6.47 18.59 9.97
N GLN A 9 -7.67 19.13 9.65
CA GLN A 9 -8.49 19.89 10.59
C GLN A 9 -8.96 19.03 11.76
N ARG A 10 -9.40 17.79 11.51
CA ARG A 10 -9.79 16.86 12.58
C ARG A 10 -8.62 16.46 13.46
N ARG A 11 -7.44 16.21 12.88
CA ARG A 11 -6.21 15.94 13.65
C ARG A 11 -5.84 17.11 14.57
N ALA A 12 -6.00 18.35 14.10
CA ALA A 12 -5.78 19.55 14.92
C ALA A 12 -6.80 19.66 16.06
N ALA A 13 -8.08 19.40 15.79
CA ALA A 13 -9.15 19.40 16.79
C ALA A 13 -8.96 18.31 17.86
N ALA A 14 -8.54 17.11 17.46
CA ALA A 14 -8.25 15.99 18.36
C ALA A 14 -7.05 16.30 19.29
N LYS A 15 -5.97 16.91 18.76
CA LYS A 15 -4.81 17.35 19.56
C LYS A 15 -5.20 18.41 20.60
N LEU A 16 -6.06 19.37 20.24
CA LEU A 16 -6.58 20.39 21.17
C LEU A 16 -7.42 19.75 22.29
N SER A 17 -8.24 18.74 21.96
CA SER A 17 -9.07 18.01 22.92
C SER A 17 -8.26 17.06 23.84
N ALA A 18 -7.16 16.48 23.34
CA ALA A 18 -6.26 15.63 24.13
C ALA A 18 -5.38 16.45 25.11
N THR A 19 -4.95 17.65 24.71
CA THR A 19 -4.19 18.56 25.57
C THR A 19 -4.99 18.97 26.82
N HIS A 20 -6.32 19.09 26.70
CA HIS A 20 -7.20 19.33 27.85
C HIS A 20 -7.43 18.11 28.76
N ARG A 21 -7.15 16.89 28.30
CA ARG A 21 -7.33 15.65 29.07
C ARG A 21 -6.06 15.15 29.76
N SER A 22 -4.88 15.60 29.33
CA SER A 22 -3.58 15.12 29.84
C SER A 22 -3.17 15.66 31.23
N THR A 23 -3.99 16.48 31.90
CA THR A 23 -3.72 16.94 33.28
C THR A 23 -4.21 16.00 34.38
N ALA A 24 -4.64 14.77 34.05
CA ALA A 24 -5.15 13.83 35.04
C ALA A 24 -4.58 12.40 34.86
N SER A 25 -3.87 11.96 35.90
CA SER A 25 -3.50 10.59 36.28
C SER A 25 -2.18 10.01 35.74
N HIS A 26 -1.26 9.84 36.70
CA HIS A 26 -0.05 9.03 36.71
C HIS A 26 -0.33 7.76 37.53
N GLY A 27 0.21 6.61 37.12
CA GLY A 27 0.34 5.42 37.97
C GLY A 27 0.43 4.10 37.19
N GLY A 28 1.61 3.48 37.16
CA GLY A 28 1.86 2.11 36.64
C GLY A 28 1.29 0.99 37.53
N PRO A 29 1.69 -0.30 37.43
CA PRO A 29 3.02 -0.79 37.03
C PRO A 29 3.04 -2.08 36.14
N ALA A 30 4.25 -2.64 36.01
CA ALA A 30 4.77 -3.67 35.11
C ALA A 30 4.46 -5.15 35.45
N GLY A 31 4.73 -6.06 34.48
CA GLY A 31 4.87 -7.50 34.73
C GLY A 31 5.14 -8.40 33.50
N ALA A 32 6.44 -8.68 33.23
CA ALA A 32 7.09 -9.99 32.93
C ALA A 32 6.64 -10.92 31.75
N PRO A 33 7.47 -11.92 31.32
CA PRO A 33 7.83 -12.16 29.91
C PRO A 33 7.18 -13.40 29.28
N LEU A 34 7.24 -13.51 27.95
CA LEU A 34 6.83 -14.72 27.21
C LEU A 34 7.99 -15.25 26.36
N ASP A 35 8.28 -16.52 26.63
CA ASP A 35 9.29 -17.40 26.06
C ASP A 35 8.99 -17.83 24.62
N ASP A 36 10.08 -18.23 23.95
CA ASP A 36 10.23 -18.69 22.58
C ASP A 36 9.27 -19.81 22.11
N ALA A 37 8.87 -19.72 20.84
CA ALA A 37 8.59 -20.90 20.01
C ALA A 37 8.95 -20.64 18.54
N ILE A 38 10.14 -21.10 18.15
CA ILE A 38 10.68 -21.13 16.79
C ILE A 38 9.85 -22.12 15.95
N ALA A 39 9.16 -21.63 14.90
CA ALA A 39 8.45 -22.46 13.94
C ALA A 39 9.18 -22.51 12.58
N GLY A 40 10.02 -23.55 12.43
CA GLY A 40 10.26 -24.37 11.23
C GLY A 40 10.35 -23.71 9.85
N TYR A 41 11.57 -23.65 9.32
CA TYR A 41 11.85 -23.44 7.90
C TYR A 41 11.30 -24.59 7.03
N GLY A 42 10.38 -24.26 6.13
CA GLY A 42 9.99 -25.10 5.00
C GLY A 42 10.52 -24.51 3.70
N THR A 43 11.61 -25.07 3.15
CA THR A 43 12.10 -24.78 1.80
C THR A 43 11.27 -25.55 0.77
N PRO A 44 10.70 -24.92 -0.27
CA PRO A 44 10.32 -25.65 -1.46
C PRO A 44 11.53 -25.74 -2.39
N ALA A 45 12.06 -26.95 -2.53
CA ALA A 45 12.98 -27.31 -3.59
C ALA A 45 12.22 -27.48 -4.93
N GLY A 46 12.89 -27.21 -6.05
CA GLY A 46 12.49 -27.75 -7.35
C GLY A 46 12.74 -26.86 -8.55
N ILE A 47 14.00 -26.76 -8.98
CA ILE A 47 14.40 -26.26 -10.30
C ILE A 47 14.00 -27.35 -11.32
N GLY A 48 13.08 -27.04 -12.24
CA GLY A 48 12.69 -27.91 -13.34
C GLY A 48 12.94 -27.22 -14.67
N SER A 49 13.84 -27.81 -15.47
CA SER A 49 14.22 -27.36 -16.81
C SER A 49 13.23 -27.87 -17.89
N ALA A 50 13.15 -27.11 -18.98
CA ALA A 50 12.59 -27.42 -20.31
C ALA A 50 11.06 -27.53 -20.45
N GLY A 51 10.46 -26.49 -21.05
CA GLY A 51 9.11 -26.52 -21.63
C GLY A 51 9.04 -25.54 -22.80
N GLY A 52 8.72 -26.05 -24.00
CA GLY A 52 8.76 -25.32 -25.27
C GLY A 52 7.64 -24.29 -25.47
N ALA A 53 7.80 -23.47 -26.51
CA ALA A 53 7.00 -22.29 -26.85
C ALA A 53 5.51 -22.52 -27.22
N LYS A 54 4.87 -23.59 -26.74
CA LYS A 54 3.43 -23.85 -26.92
C LYS A 54 2.61 -23.99 -25.61
N ASP A 55 3.23 -23.86 -24.44
CA ASP A 55 2.57 -23.92 -23.12
C ASP A 55 2.32 -22.55 -22.47
N LEU A 56 2.18 -21.50 -23.28
CA LEU A 56 2.04 -20.09 -22.85
C LEU A 56 0.69 -19.72 -22.18
N LYS A 57 -0.17 -20.69 -21.84
CA LYS A 57 -1.15 -20.50 -20.76
C LYS A 57 -0.48 -20.77 -19.40
N ARG A 58 0.65 -20.09 -19.15
CA ARG A 58 1.32 -20.11 -17.85
C ARG A 58 0.39 -19.38 -16.89
N THR A 59 -0.31 -20.13 -16.04
CA THR A 59 -1.04 -19.56 -14.91
C THR A 59 -0.05 -18.70 -14.12
N ALA A 60 -0.19 -17.37 -14.19
CA ALA A 60 0.64 -16.46 -13.43
C ALA A 60 0.42 -16.81 -11.94
N ARG A 61 1.50 -17.13 -11.22
CA ARG A 61 1.47 -17.46 -9.80
C ARG A 61 2.25 -16.41 -9.04
N THR A 62 1.65 -15.87 -8.00
CA THR A 62 2.34 -15.08 -6.98
C THR A 62 2.95 -16.01 -5.93
N HIS A 63 3.79 -15.47 -5.05
CA HIS A 63 4.33 -16.21 -3.91
C HIS A 63 3.22 -16.75 -2.98
N THR A 64 2.04 -16.12 -2.93
CA THR A 64 0.95 -16.47 -2.00
C THR A 64 -0.19 -17.27 -2.65
N GLY A 65 -0.15 -17.51 -3.97
CA GLY A 65 -1.19 -18.28 -4.65
C GLY A 65 -1.34 -17.99 -6.15
N PRO A 66 -2.30 -18.67 -6.80
CA PRO A 66 -2.62 -18.39 -8.20
C PRO A 66 -3.20 -16.99 -8.36
N VAL A 67 -2.83 -16.30 -9.44
CA VAL A 67 -3.45 -15.04 -9.84
C VAL A 67 -4.86 -15.35 -10.36
N PRO A 68 -5.92 -14.65 -9.89
CA PRO A 68 -7.27 -14.82 -10.42
C PRO A 68 -7.34 -14.55 -11.92
N THR A 69 -8.27 -15.18 -12.62
CA THR A 69 -8.51 -14.88 -14.06
C THR A 69 -9.33 -13.62 -14.26
N ASP A 70 -10.16 -13.26 -13.26
CA ASP A 70 -11.15 -12.20 -13.36
C ASP A 70 -10.71 -11.02 -12.51
N PHE A 71 -10.10 -10.04 -13.16
CA PHE A 71 -9.66 -8.80 -12.53
C PHE A 71 -10.83 -7.81 -12.46
N VAL A 72 -10.76 -6.88 -11.51
CA VAL A 72 -11.74 -5.78 -11.45
C VAL A 72 -11.61 -4.91 -12.70
N ASP A 73 -12.72 -4.59 -13.35
CA ASP A 73 -12.68 -3.73 -14.53
C ASP A 73 -12.27 -2.29 -14.14
N PRO A 74 -11.35 -1.66 -14.89
CA PRO A 74 -10.98 -0.26 -14.67
C PRO A 74 -12.15 0.69 -14.87
N VAL A 75 -12.36 1.60 -13.91
CA VAL A 75 -13.35 2.67 -14.00
C VAL A 75 -12.66 3.95 -14.48
N ARG A 76 -13.33 4.70 -15.38
CA ARG A 76 -12.82 5.99 -15.84
C ARG A 76 -12.91 7.01 -14.72
N MET A 77 -11.77 7.58 -14.34
CA MET A 77 -11.65 8.53 -13.24
C MET A 77 -10.68 9.65 -13.61
N SER A 78 -10.98 10.87 -13.15
CA SER A 78 -10.02 11.98 -13.17
C SER A 78 -8.87 11.73 -12.19
N GLU A 79 -7.79 12.49 -12.32
CA GLU A 79 -6.69 12.49 -11.35
C GLU A 79 -7.19 12.78 -9.93
N GLU A 80 -8.00 13.83 -9.75
CA GLU A 80 -8.58 14.19 -8.44
C GLU A 80 -9.39 13.03 -7.83
N GLN A 81 -10.18 12.33 -8.64
CA GLN A 81 -10.95 11.17 -8.19
C GLN A 81 -10.02 10.01 -7.78
N ARG A 82 -8.94 9.72 -8.53
CA ARG A 82 -7.96 8.69 -8.16
C ARG A 82 -7.23 9.04 -6.87
N ARG A 83 -6.83 10.30 -6.71
CA ARG A 83 -6.22 10.81 -5.47
C ARG A 83 -7.16 10.65 -4.28
N THR A 84 -8.45 10.91 -4.47
CA THR A 84 -9.48 10.72 -3.45
C THR A 84 -9.63 9.25 -3.08
N VAL A 85 -9.71 8.33 -4.05
CA VAL A 85 -9.74 6.88 -3.78
C VAL A 85 -8.52 6.44 -2.99
N ALA A 86 -7.34 6.88 -3.42
CA ALA A 86 -6.09 6.45 -2.81
C ALA A 86 -5.97 6.92 -1.35
N MET A 87 -6.28 8.20 -1.06
CA MET A 87 -6.28 8.70 0.31
C MET A 87 -7.33 8.00 1.18
N SER A 88 -8.55 7.84 0.66
CA SER A 88 -9.63 7.15 1.37
C SER A 88 -9.27 5.70 1.71
N ALA A 89 -8.70 4.96 0.76
CA ALA A 89 -8.26 3.59 0.98
C ALA A 89 -7.08 3.52 1.96
N ALA A 90 -6.07 4.39 1.84
CA ALA A 90 -4.94 4.43 2.77
C ALA A 90 -5.39 4.65 4.21
N VAL A 91 -6.29 5.61 4.42
CA VAL A 91 -6.84 5.94 5.74
C VAL A 91 -7.57 4.76 6.38
N LEU A 92 -8.36 4.02 5.60
CA LEU A 92 -9.17 2.91 6.10
C LEU A 92 -8.40 1.59 6.20
N LEU A 93 -7.31 1.44 5.45
CA LEU A 93 -6.41 0.27 5.48
C LEU A 93 -5.26 0.42 6.48
N HIS A 94 -5.07 1.59 7.09
CA HIS A 94 -4.22 1.74 8.27
C HIS A 94 -4.84 1.08 9.50
N TYR A 95 -4.01 0.68 10.46
CA TYR A 95 -4.49 0.12 11.71
C TYR A 95 -5.52 1.05 12.37
N PRO A 96 -6.69 0.53 12.81
CA PRO A 96 -7.78 1.33 13.33
C PRO A 96 -7.46 1.90 14.72
N ASN A 97 -6.96 3.14 14.73
CA ASN A 97 -6.69 3.88 15.95
C ASN A 97 -7.98 4.49 16.55
N ALA A 98 -7.88 5.12 17.72
CA ALA A 98 -9.02 5.70 18.44
C ALA A 98 -9.87 6.70 17.62
N ASP A 99 -9.30 7.35 16.60
CA ASP A 99 -9.98 8.30 15.72
C ASP A 99 -10.54 7.66 14.43
N TYR A 100 -10.54 6.32 14.30
CA TYR A 100 -10.92 5.63 13.06
C TYR A 100 -12.33 5.96 12.58
N LEU A 101 -13.33 5.93 13.46
CA LEU A 101 -14.72 6.24 13.08
C LEU A 101 -14.90 7.71 12.67
N GLU A 102 -14.09 8.62 13.22
CA GLU A 102 -14.11 10.02 12.79
C GLU A 102 -13.51 10.18 11.38
N ARG A 103 -12.44 9.44 11.09
CA ARG A 103 -11.84 9.39 9.75
C ARG A 103 -12.76 8.71 8.75
N LEU A 104 -13.49 7.67 9.16
CA LEU A 104 -14.49 6.99 8.34
C LEU A 104 -15.54 7.97 7.83
N ALA A 105 -16.11 8.80 8.71
CA ALA A 105 -17.08 9.81 8.32
C ALA A 105 -16.52 10.84 7.31
N VAL A 106 -15.23 11.19 7.41
CA VAL A 106 -14.56 12.06 6.43
C VAL A 106 -14.41 11.37 5.08
N VAL A 107 -14.11 10.06 5.09
CA VAL A 107 -13.99 9.25 3.87
C VAL A 107 -15.35 9.11 3.19
N GLU A 108 -16.43 8.82 3.92
CA GLU A 108 -17.78 8.75 3.36
C GLU A 108 -18.18 10.05 2.64
N GLU A 109 -17.95 11.20 3.27
CA GLU A 109 -18.26 12.49 2.66
C GLU A 109 -17.40 12.76 1.42
N SER A 110 -16.12 12.40 1.47
CA SER A 110 -15.16 12.67 0.38
C SER A 110 -15.37 11.74 -0.82
N THR A 111 -15.95 10.56 -0.61
CA THR A 111 -16.19 9.55 -1.66
C THR A 111 -17.54 9.70 -2.36
N ALA A 112 -18.40 10.62 -1.89
CA ALA A 112 -19.73 10.85 -2.48
C ALA A 112 -19.70 11.26 -3.96
N GLY A 113 -18.66 11.98 -4.40
CA GLY A 113 -18.47 12.43 -5.79
C GLY A 113 -17.75 11.44 -6.72
N LEU A 114 -17.43 10.24 -6.23
CA LEU A 114 -16.80 9.20 -7.04
C LEU A 114 -17.82 8.50 -7.95
N PRO A 115 -17.37 7.83 -9.04
CA PRO A 115 -18.20 6.92 -9.81
C PRO A 115 -18.91 5.90 -8.92
N GLU A 116 -20.11 5.50 -9.32
CA GLU A 116 -21.01 4.68 -8.50
C GLU A 116 -20.36 3.37 -8.05
N GLU A 117 -19.66 2.68 -8.94
CA GLU A 117 -19.00 1.40 -8.68
C GLU A 117 -17.96 1.52 -7.56
N VAL A 118 -17.22 2.63 -7.53
CA VAL A 118 -16.18 2.90 -6.53
C VAL A 118 -16.79 3.44 -5.24
N ARG A 119 -17.78 4.33 -5.34
CA ARG A 119 -18.50 4.88 -4.19
C ARG A 119 -19.19 3.77 -3.39
N THR A 120 -19.82 2.82 -4.07
CA THR A 120 -20.50 1.68 -3.44
C THR A 120 -19.55 0.88 -2.56
N CYS A 121 -18.34 0.59 -3.05
CA CYS A 121 -17.31 -0.11 -2.26
C CYS A 121 -17.00 0.59 -0.93
N PHE A 122 -16.83 1.92 -0.93
CA PHE A 122 -16.59 2.67 0.30
C PHE A 122 -17.82 2.70 1.22
N SER A 123 -19.02 2.85 0.66
CA SER A 123 -20.25 2.86 1.46
C SER A 123 -20.57 1.51 2.10
N GLU A 124 -20.26 0.39 1.43
CA GLU A 124 -20.43 -0.95 1.97
C GLU A 124 -19.48 -1.18 3.16
N PHE A 125 -18.21 -0.80 3.01
CA PHE A 125 -17.26 -0.86 4.12
C PHE A 125 -17.71 0.02 5.29
N ALA A 126 -18.15 1.24 5.01
CA ALA A 126 -18.52 2.19 6.04
C ALA A 126 -19.79 1.79 6.82
N ALA A 127 -20.78 1.21 6.14
CA ALA A 127 -21.94 0.61 6.77
C ALA A 127 -21.54 -0.50 7.75
N TRP A 128 -20.69 -1.42 7.30
CA TRP A 128 -20.17 -2.49 8.15
C TRP A 128 -19.37 -1.94 9.35
N ALA A 129 -18.42 -1.02 9.10
CA ALA A 129 -17.54 -0.49 10.14
C ALA A 129 -18.33 0.29 11.20
N THR A 130 -19.36 1.04 10.80
CA THR A 130 -20.24 1.77 11.72
C THR A 130 -21.05 0.83 12.61
N GLU A 131 -21.56 -0.27 12.05
CA GLU A 131 -22.31 -1.27 12.80
C GLU A 131 -21.41 -2.09 13.75
N ALA A 132 -20.23 -2.47 13.29
CA ALA A 132 -19.29 -3.29 14.06
C ALA A 132 -18.66 -2.53 15.24
N GLY A 133 -18.36 -1.24 15.05
CA GLY A 133 -17.67 -0.40 16.03
C GLY A 133 -16.16 -0.67 16.11
N LEU A 134 -15.41 0.26 16.73
CA LEU A 134 -13.94 0.29 16.70
C LEU A 134 -13.30 -1.04 17.11
N ARG A 135 -13.75 -1.63 18.22
CA ARG A 135 -13.14 -2.84 18.76
C ARG A 135 -13.23 -4.04 17.80
N ALA A 136 -14.37 -4.20 17.16
CA ALA A 136 -14.56 -5.27 16.18
C ALA A 136 -13.73 -5.04 14.92
N ILE A 137 -13.51 -3.77 14.52
CA ILE A 137 -12.64 -3.42 13.39
C ILE A 137 -11.18 -3.75 13.73
N GLU A 138 -10.69 -3.41 14.93
CA GLU A 138 -9.35 -3.80 15.41
C GLU A 138 -9.14 -5.31 15.34
N GLU A 139 -10.10 -6.08 15.86
CA GLU A 139 -10.04 -7.55 15.88
C GLU A 139 -10.03 -8.13 14.45
N HIS A 140 -10.92 -7.66 13.58
CA HIS A 140 -10.95 -8.09 12.18
C HIS A 140 -9.68 -7.70 11.43
N TYR A 141 -9.10 -6.54 11.72
CA TYR A 141 -7.86 -6.08 11.11
C TYR A 141 -6.72 -7.06 11.43
N VAL A 142 -6.51 -7.36 12.71
CA VAL A 142 -5.45 -8.29 13.15
C VAL A 142 -5.68 -9.70 12.59
N GLU A 143 -6.91 -10.20 12.64
CA GLU A 143 -7.24 -11.52 12.09
C GLU A 143 -7.02 -11.59 10.56
N THR A 144 -7.24 -10.48 9.86
CA THR A 144 -7.11 -10.41 8.41
C THR A 144 -5.67 -10.20 7.98
N PHE A 145 -5.03 -9.11 8.41
CA PHE A 145 -3.78 -8.62 7.85
C PHE A 145 -2.53 -9.17 8.56
N ASP A 146 -2.58 -9.34 9.89
CA ASP A 146 -1.39 -9.75 10.66
C ASP A 146 -1.23 -11.27 10.72
N GLN A 147 -2.35 -12.00 10.78
CA GLN A 147 -2.33 -13.45 10.97
C GLN A 147 -2.31 -14.24 9.65
N ARG A 148 -2.62 -13.61 8.50
CA ARG A 148 -2.81 -14.32 7.23
C ARG A 148 -1.86 -13.80 6.16
N ARG A 149 -0.84 -14.61 5.84
CA ARG A 149 0.13 -14.33 4.76
C ARG A 149 -0.50 -13.95 3.42
N ARG A 150 -1.64 -14.56 3.03
CA ARG A 150 -2.31 -14.27 1.74
C ARG A 150 -2.97 -12.89 1.69
N CYS A 151 -3.19 -12.27 2.85
CA CYS A 151 -3.80 -10.95 2.98
C CYS A 151 -2.78 -9.87 3.34
N SER A 152 -1.48 -10.09 3.13
CA SER A 152 -0.45 -9.10 3.46
C SER A 152 -0.67 -7.77 2.71
N LEU A 153 -0.48 -6.64 3.39
CA LEU A 153 -0.51 -5.31 2.76
C LEU A 153 0.82 -4.90 2.12
N TYR A 154 1.83 -5.77 2.12
CA TYR A 154 3.14 -5.51 1.52
C TYR A 154 3.17 -5.95 0.06
N LEU A 155 3.28 -5.00 -0.87
CA LEU A 155 3.21 -5.28 -2.31
C LEU A 155 4.33 -6.19 -2.81
N SER A 156 5.57 -5.97 -2.32
CA SER A 156 6.71 -6.78 -2.72
C SER A 156 6.58 -8.26 -2.32
N TYR A 157 5.84 -8.53 -1.23
CA TYR A 157 5.66 -9.88 -0.70
C TYR A 157 4.96 -10.81 -1.71
N TYR A 158 4.03 -10.30 -2.52
CA TYR A 158 3.37 -11.08 -3.57
C TYR A 158 4.33 -11.49 -4.69
N ALA A 159 5.35 -10.69 -4.97
CA ALA A 159 6.31 -10.93 -6.05
C ALA A 159 7.47 -11.84 -5.64
N VAL A 160 8.01 -11.66 -4.42
CA VAL A 160 9.26 -12.30 -3.98
C VAL A 160 9.17 -12.98 -2.62
N GLY A 161 8.04 -12.93 -1.93
CA GLY A 161 7.88 -13.49 -0.60
C GLY A 161 8.82 -12.88 0.44
N ASP A 162 9.05 -13.59 1.54
CA ASP A 162 10.01 -13.20 2.58
C ASP A 162 11.39 -13.79 2.27
N THR A 163 12.01 -13.27 1.22
CA THR A 163 13.32 -13.70 0.74
C THR A 163 14.31 -12.55 0.79
N ARG A 164 15.61 -12.84 0.64
CA ARG A 164 16.65 -11.80 0.53
C ARG A 164 16.36 -10.77 -0.58
N GLN A 165 15.62 -11.17 -1.62
CA GLN A 165 15.22 -10.28 -2.71
C GLN A 165 14.21 -9.22 -2.26
N ARG A 166 13.45 -9.48 -1.18
CA ARG A 166 12.48 -8.52 -0.63
C ARG A 166 13.16 -7.25 -0.11
N GLY A 167 14.35 -7.36 0.49
CA GLY A 167 15.11 -6.19 0.93
C GLY A 167 15.47 -5.23 -0.23
N MET A 168 15.88 -5.79 -1.38
CA MET A 168 16.14 -4.99 -2.58
C MET A 168 14.87 -4.38 -3.14
N ALA A 169 13.75 -5.12 -3.08
CA ALA A 169 12.46 -4.61 -3.50
C ALA A 169 12.02 -3.40 -2.69
N ILE A 170 12.12 -3.46 -1.35
CA ILE A 170 11.78 -2.36 -0.45
C ILE A 170 12.65 -1.12 -0.75
N LEU A 171 13.94 -1.30 -1.00
CA LEU A 171 14.82 -0.20 -1.40
C LEU A 171 14.40 0.44 -2.73
N ALA A 172 14.02 -0.38 -3.71
CA ALA A 172 13.52 0.12 -4.99
C ALA A 172 12.22 0.92 -4.80
N PHE A 173 11.28 0.45 -3.99
CA PHE A 173 10.08 1.21 -3.60
C PHE A 173 10.44 2.58 -3.03
N ARG A 174 11.38 2.61 -2.06
CA ARG A 174 11.84 3.86 -1.44
C ARG A 174 12.42 4.83 -2.46
N GLN A 175 13.29 4.36 -3.35
CA GLN A 175 13.89 5.21 -4.40
C GLN A 175 12.87 5.77 -5.39
N GLN A 176 11.83 4.99 -5.72
CA GLN A 176 10.74 5.46 -6.58
C GLN A 176 9.87 6.53 -5.88
N LEU A 177 9.63 6.39 -4.58
CA LEU A 177 8.94 7.42 -3.80
C LEU A 177 9.79 8.70 -3.71
N GLU A 178 11.07 8.57 -3.40
CA GLU A 178 12.01 9.70 -3.29
C GLU A 178 12.18 10.45 -4.62
N SER A 179 12.14 9.75 -5.76
CA SER A 179 12.19 10.40 -7.09
C SER A 179 10.94 11.24 -7.42
N MET A 180 9.83 11.01 -6.70
CA MET A 180 8.63 11.84 -6.74
C MET A 180 8.62 12.94 -5.67
N GLY A 181 9.72 13.11 -4.92
CA GLY A 181 9.82 14.05 -3.80
C GLY A 181 9.02 13.61 -2.56
N LEU A 182 8.66 12.33 -2.49
CA LEU A 182 7.89 11.76 -1.37
C LEU A 182 8.82 10.95 -0.48
N PHE A 183 8.93 11.38 0.78
CA PHE A 183 9.81 10.75 1.77
C PHE A 183 8.94 10.02 2.79
N PRO A 184 8.75 8.69 2.67
CA PRO A 184 7.99 7.93 3.66
C PRO A 184 8.69 7.99 5.02
N ASN A 185 7.90 8.06 6.09
CA ASN A 185 8.43 7.97 7.45
C ASN A 185 8.94 6.55 7.73
N ASP A 186 9.88 6.41 8.66
CA ASP A 186 10.46 5.11 9.01
C ASP A 186 9.50 4.20 9.83
N ASP A 187 8.28 4.66 10.12
CA ASP A 187 7.26 3.90 10.85
C ASP A 187 6.70 2.71 10.03
N GLU A 188 6.75 2.80 8.70
CA GLU A 188 6.23 1.77 7.79
C GLU A 188 7.17 1.55 6.59
N LEU A 189 7.22 0.32 6.07
CA LEU A 189 8.07 0.02 4.92
C LEU A 189 7.54 0.67 3.64
N ALA A 190 8.46 1.06 2.75
CA ALA A 190 8.12 1.73 1.49
C ALA A 190 7.24 0.89 0.54
N ASP A 191 7.21 -0.44 0.71
CA ASP A 191 6.38 -1.36 -0.08
C ASP A 191 5.00 -1.62 0.53
N HIS A 192 4.67 -1.01 1.67
CA HIS A 192 3.35 -1.11 2.28
C HIS A 192 2.30 -0.39 1.43
N LEU A 193 1.15 -1.03 1.21
CA LEU A 193 0.09 -0.52 0.34
C LEU A 193 -0.37 0.88 0.75
N CYS A 194 -0.53 1.16 2.05
CA CYS A 194 -0.94 2.51 2.50
C CYS A 194 0.07 3.59 2.13
N VAL A 195 1.38 3.30 2.19
CA VAL A 195 2.44 4.25 1.81
C VAL A 195 2.36 4.58 0.32
N VAL A 196 2.14 3.56 -0.52
CA VAL A 196 2.02 3.74 -1.97
C VAL A 196 0.71 4.45 -2.33
N LEU A 197 -0.39 4.18 -1.64
CA LEU A 197 -1.66 4.89 -1.81
C LEU A 197 -1.55 6.36 -1.37
N GLU A 198 -0.86 6.65 -0.28
CA GLU A 198 -0.56 8.02 0.13
C GLU A 198 0.27 8.74 -0.94
N ALA A 199 1.23 8.05 -1.56
CA ALA A 199 2.00 8.61 -2.67
C ALA A 199 1.12 8.96 -3.88
N VAL A 200 0.22 8.06 -4.27
CA VAL A 200 -0.78 8.32 -5.34
C VAL A 200 -1.66 9.51 -4.97
N ALA A 201 -2.06 9.63 -3.71
CA ALA A 201 -2.91 10.72 -3.26
C ALA A 201 -2.20 12.08 -3.22
N MET A 202 -0.93 12.11 -2.81
CA MET A 202 -0.18 13.35 -2.62
C MET A 202 0.45 13.86 -3.92
N ALA A 203 0.85 12.96 -4.82
CA ALA A 203 1.49 13.33 -6.08
C ALA A 203 0.51 14.01 -7.06
N GLU A 204 1.07 14.85 -7.94
CA GLU A 204 0.34 15.61 -8.95
C GLU A 204 0.99 15.49 -10.33
N GLY A 205 0.17 15.58 -11.38
CA GLY A 205 0.64 15.60 -12.77
C GLY A 205 1.52 14.40 -13.13
N ALA A 206 2.75 14.66 -13.60
CA ALA A 206 3.67 13.59 -13.99
C ALA A 206 4.04 12.65 -12.83
N HIS A 207 4.17 13.17 -11.60
CA HIS A 207 4.43 12.33 -10.43
C HIS A 207 3.21 11.49 -10.06
N HIS A 208 1.98 12.02 -10.23
CA HIS A 208 0.76 11.22 -10.03
C HIS A 208 0.70 10.06 -11.01
N ALA A 209 0.98 10.31 -12.29
CA ALA A 209 1.02 9.27 -13.31
C ALA A 209 2.05 8.18 -12.97
N HIS A 210 3.23 8.57 -12.49
CA HIS A 210 4.28 7.64 -12.04
C HIS A 210 3.86 6.80 -10.83
N ALA A 211 3.24 7.42 -9.82
CA ALA A 211 2.72 6.70 -8.65
C ALA A 211 1.62 5.70 -9.02
N ILE A 212 0.73 6.06 -9.95
CA ILE A 212 -0.29 5.17 -10.49
C ILE A 212 0.33 4.00 -11.24
N GLU A 213 1.33 4.23 -12.09
CA GLU A 213 2.05 3.18 -12.82
C GLU A 213 2.75 2.21 -11.86
N MET A 214 3.40 2.74 -10.83
CA MET A 214 4.04 1.96 -9.77
C MET A 214 3.04 1.06 -9.03
N LEU A 215 1.86 1.58 -8.65
CA LEU A 215 0.81 0.80 -8.00
C LEU A 215 0.18 -0.22 -8.96
N ALA A 216 -0.11 0.19 -10.20
CA ALA A 216 -0.73 -0.67 -11.21
C ALA A 216 0.20 -1.80 -11.69
N SER A 217 1.51 -1.62 -11.63
CA SER A 217 2.49 -2.70 -11.87
C SER A 217 2.40 -3.84 -10.84
N HIS A 218 1.79 -3.57 -9.68
CA HIS A 218 1.52 -4.57 -8.63
C HIS A 218 0.09 -5.10 -8.66
N ARG A 219 -0.66 -4.87 -9.74
CA ARG A 219 -2.07 -5.25 -9.87
C ARG A 219 -2.32 -6.74 -9.59
N GLN A 220 -1.44 -7.64 -10.02
CA GLN A 220 -1.59 -9.06 -9.76
C GLN A 220 -1.58 -9.38 -8.25
N GLY A 221 -0.72 -8.71 -7.47
CA GLY A 221 -0.68 -8.86 -6.02
C GLY A 221 -1.96 -8.34 -5.36
N LEU A 222 -2.46 -7.18 -5.80
CA LEU A 222 -3.73 -6.61 -5.33
C LEU A 222 -4.92 -7.52 -5.64
N GLU A 223 -4.95 -8.17 -6.80
CA GLU A 223 -6.02 -9.10 -7.16
C GLU A 223 -5.96 -10.41 -6.36
N VAL A 224 -4.75 -10.88 -6.03
CA VAL A 224 -4.58 -12.02 -5.12
C VAL A 224 -5.03 -11.66 -3.70
N LEU A 225 -4.68 -10.46 -3.22
CA LEU A 225 -5.18 -9.92 -1.95
C LEU A 225 -6.72 -9.85 -1.96
N ARG A 226 -7.30 -9.23 -2.98
CA ARG A 226 -8.76 -9.10 -3.14
C ARG A 226 -9.46 -10.46 -3.12
N ALA A 227 -8.97 -11.42 -3.90
CA ALA A 227 -9.55 -12.76 -3.95
C ALA A 227 -9.43 -13.50 -2.62
N ALA A 228 -8.33 -13.32 -1.88
CA ALA A 228 -8.17 -13.87 -0.55
C ALA A 228 -9.17 -13.26 0.44
N LEU A 229 -9.35 -11.94 0.43
CA LEU A 229 -10.32 -11.24 1.28
C LEU A 229 -11.76 -11.65 0.98
N LEU A 230 -12.12 -11.76 -0.31
CA LEU A 230 -13.44 -12.26 -0.72
C LEU A 230 -13.70 -13.69 -0.26
N GLY A 231 -12.70 -14.57 -0.37
CA GLY A 231 -12.81 -15.95 0.11
C GLY A 231 -12.98 -16.07 1.63
N LEU A 232 -12.58 -15.04 2.39
CA LEU A 232 -12.80 -14.94 3.84
C LEU A 232 -14.12 -14.23 4.20
N GLY A 233 -14.83 -13.65 3.23
CA GLY A 233 -15.95 -12.76 3.50
C GLY A 233 -15.54 -11.46 4.23
N SER A 234 -14.27 -11.05 4.07
CA SER A 234 -13.74 -9.88 4.78
C SER A 234 -14.27 -8.58 4.16
N PRO A 235 -14.76 -7.62 4.98
CA PRO A 235 -15.29 -6.34 4.49
C PRO A 235 -14.21 -5.50 3.79
N PHE A 236 -12.93 -5.68 4.15
CA PHE A 236 -11.80 -5.02 3.52
C PHE A 236 -11.65 -5.35 2.02
N ALA A 237 -12.28 -6.42 1.53
CA ALA A 237 -12.31 -6.74 0.10
C ALA A 237 -12.89 -5.60 -0.74
N SER A 238 -13.87 -4.87 -0.21
CA SER A 238 -14.50 -3.72 -0.89
C SER A 238 -13.50 -2.60 -1.12
N LEU A 239 -12.67 -2.26 -0.13
CA LEU A 239 -11.63 -1.24 -0.25
C LEU A 239 -10.57 -1.60 -1.30
N ILE A 240 -10.12 -2.86 -1.32
CA ILE A 240 -9.17 -3.33 -2.34
C ILE A 240 -9.83 -3.34 -3.72
N THR A 241 -11.12 -3.64 -3.81
CA THR A 241 -11.89 -3.55 -5.07
C THR A 241 -11.93 -2.10 -5.58
N ALA A 242 -12.17 -1.12 -4.72
CA ALA A 242 -12.13 0.30 -5.07
C ALA A 242 -10.75 0.73 -5.59
N VAL A 243 -9.67 0.30 -4.91
CA VAL A 243 -8.29 0.54 -5.36
C VAL A 243 -8.08 -0.07 -6.75
N CYS A 244 -8.39 -1.34 -6.95
CA CYS A 244 -8.26 -2.02 -8.23
C CYS A 244 -9.05 -1.34 -9.36
N ALA A 245 -10.30 -0.96 -9.12
CA ALA A 245 -11.14 -0.23 -10.07
C ALA A 245 -10.54 1.13 -10.47
N SER A 246 -9.83 1.78 -9.54
CA SER A 246 -9.17 3.07 -9.76
C SER A 246 -7.83 2.99 -10.48
N LEU A 247 -7.38 1.81 -10.92
CA LEU A 247 -6.11 1.64 -11.64
C LEU A 247 -6.35 1.47 -13.14
N PRO A 248 -5.53 2.11 -14.01
CA PRO A 248 -5.60 1.85 -15.44
C PRO A 248 -5.17 0.40 -15.73
N ALA A 249 -5.54 -0.11 -16.91
CA ALA A 249 -4.95 -1.32 -17.42
C ALA A 249 -3.46 -1.07 -17.71
N VAL A 250 -2.59 -1.93 -17.19
CA VAL A 250 -1.16 -1.94 -17.53
C VAL A 250 -0.89 -3.16 -18.40
N ASP A 251 -0.12 -2.94 -19.46
CA ASP A 251 0.36 -4.02 -20.32
C ASP A 251 1.14 -5.06 -19.48
N PRO A 252 0.89 -6.37 -19.65
CA PRO A 252 1.58 -7.41 -18.90
C PRO A 252 3.11 -7.34 -18.98
N ASP A 253 3.67 -6.93 -20.12
CA ASP A 253 5.13 -6.83 -20.29
C ASP A 253 5.72 -5.68 -19.46
N THR A 254 5.03 -4.54 -19.40
CA THR A 254 5.40 -3.39 -18.57
C THR A 254 5.31 -3.74 -17.09
N ALA A 255 4.22 -4.37 -16.66
CA ALA A 255 4.09 -4.84 -15.28
C ALA A 255 5.21 -5.82 -14.91
N GLN A 256 5.55 -6.75 -15.81
CA GLN A 256 6.63 -7.70 -15.59
C GLN A 256 8.01 -7.03 -15.52
N LYS A 257 8.29 -6.05 -16.39
CA LYS A 257 9.53 -5.25 -16.34
C LYS A 257 9.68 -4.51 -15.01
N TYR A 258 8.59 -3.92 -14.49
CA TYR A 258 8.60 -3.28 -13.18
C TYR A 258 8.92 -4.28 -12.06
N VAL A 259 8.27 -5.44 -12.05
CA VAL A 259 8.54 -6.50 -11.07
C VAL A 259 9.99 -6.99 -11.16
N ASP A 260 10.53 -7.15 -12.36
CA ASP A 260 11.90 -7.61 -12.57
C ASP A 260 12.92 -6.55 -12.18
N LEU A 261 12.66 -5.27 -12.49
CA LEU A 261 13.45 -4.12 -12.03
C LEU A 261 13.57 -4.09 -10.50
N ILE A 262 12.48 -4.36 -9.80
CA ILE A 262 12.44 -4.43 -8.33
C ILE A 262 13.25 -5.63 -7.82
N ARG A 263 13.17 -6.78 -8.50
CA ARG A 263 13.93 -8.00 -8.15
C ARG A 263 15.44 -7.83 -8.30
N THR A 264 15.88 -7.14 -9.34
CA THR A 264 17.29 -6.91 -9.62
C THR A 264 17.86 -5.67 -8.94
N GLY A 265 16.98 -4.83 -8.39
CA GLY A 265 17.30 -3.44 -8.06
C GLY A 265 17.38 -2.58 -9.34
N PRO A 266 17.31 -1.24 -9.22
CA PRO A 266 17.49 -0.38 -10.37
C PRO A 266 18.86 -0.61 -11.01
N PRO A 267 18.99 -0.57 -12.36
CA PRO A 267 20.27 -0.53 -13.02
C PRO A 267 21.13 0.56 -12.40
N ALA A 268 22.39 0.26 -12.11
CA ALA A 268 23.34 1.20 -11.52
C ALA A 268 23.51 2.51 -12.32
N GLU A 269 22.97 2.59 -13.55
CA GLU A 269 23.18 3.69 -14.49
C GLU A 269 22.17 4.85 -14.41
N MET A 270 21.26 4.89 -13.42
CA MET A 270 20.34 6.02 -13.23
C MET A 270 20.57 6.82 -11.94
N VAL A 271 21.75 6.69 -11.34
CA VAL A 271 22.21 7.56 -10.24
C VAL A 271 23.41 8.38 -10.72
N GLY A 272 23.15 9.60 -11.15
CA GLY A 272 24.14 10.69 -11.23
C GLY A 272 25.24 10.56 -12.29
N ILE A 273 24.97 11.06 -13.49
CA ILE A 273 26.01 11.70 -14.32
C ILE A 273 25.57 13.15 -14.54
N ALA A 274 25.59 13.92 -13.46
CA ALA A 274 25.81 15.35 -13.60
C ALA A 274 27.34 15.54 -13.66
N ASP A 275 27.90 15.44 -14.86
CA ASP A 275 29.23 15.96 -15.15
C ASP A 275 29.19 17.47 -14.91
N LEU A 276 29.60 17.90 -13.72
CA LEU A 276 30.10 19.24 -13.51
C LEU A 276 31.39 19.16 -12.71
N PRO A 277 32.46 19.70 -13.28
CA PRO A 277 33.20 20.68 -12.51
C PRO A 277 33.50 21.91 -13.39
N PHE A 278 32.76 22.98 -13.15
CA PHE A 278 33.31 24.31 -13.30
C PHE A 278 34.51 24.47 -12.34
N PRO A 279 35.54 25.26 -12.71
CA PRO A 279 36.83 25.25 -12.04
C PRO A 279 36.76 25.81 -10.62
N THR A 280 37.25 25.05 -9.65
CA THR A 280 37.50 25.54 -8.30
C THR A 280 38.74 26.43 -8.32
N THR A 281 38.53 27.74 -8.20
CA THR A 281 39.60 28.66 -7.79
C THR A 281 39.85 28.45 -6.30
N GLN A 282 41.02 27.92 -5.95
CA GLN A 282 41.54 28.01 -4.58
C GLN A 282 42.28 29.36 -4.43
N PRO A 283 42.07 30.11 -3.34
CA PRO A 283 42.97 31.20 -2.99
C PRO A 283 44.25 30.64 -2.36
N ASP A 284 45.40 31.06 -2.88
CA ASP A 284 46.72 30.77 -2.33
C ASP A 284 46.84 31.26 -0.89
N TYR A 285 47.25 30.37 0.02
CA TYR A 285 47.86 30.75 1.28
C TYR A 285 49.32 30.30 1.29
N ILE A 286 50.18 31.29 1.55
CA ILE A 286 51.65 31.32 1.72
C ILE A 286 52.46 31.56 0.45
#